data_AF-A0A3M1C8Z9-F1
#
_entry.id   AF-A0A3M1C8Z9-F1
#
_cell.length_a   1.000
_cell.length_b   1.000
_cell.length_c   1.000
_cell.angle_alpha   90.00
_cell.angle_beta   90.00
_cell.angle_gamma   90.00
#
_symmetry.space_group_name_H-M   'P 1'
#
loop_
_entity.id
_entity.type
_entity.pdbx_description
1 polymer ?
#
loop_
_entity_poly.entity_id
_entity_poly.type
_entity_poly.pdbx_seq_one_letter_code
_entity_poly.pdbx_strand_id
1 'polypeptide(L)'
;MKFLGGVFLFIFLASCQSKSNLEIKQITSFYSTPTKAIPVEQYPFFKDDIHFKHLKTAIFRQLVRYERKNLNGFISLGGKPYPLSQVKETLESFLRLVIQTEKCFQKYEKKTCWNAFNEELRQNYVVYAPKLEVGDPRFGEEEETFFTGYYTPLLEGSIKPSKEYPYAIYKRPLDENLRKKTRQEIDFHRAFQGKNLELFFSKDLFELYLLHVEGGGKVRVREGKTFKDYYLSYDGTNSQPWVFISKYMRAKGLIKNGSIWAQREYLKKHPERAEEIFSTCPSYVYFKITDHPPLGSDGVPLTNRRSLATDSKLYPFKGMLTFVQTRRLRESYKGRLEDPNQVPYKEFS
;
A
#
# COMPACT_ATOMS: atom_id res chain seq x y z
N MET A 1 -57.19 10.20 -9.76
CA MET A 1 -57.17 10.29 -8.28
C MET A 1 -55.75 10.59 -7.84
N LYS A 2 -55.48 11.85 -7.45
CA LYS A 2 -54.26 12.27 -6.76
C LYS A 2 -54.41 11.94 -5.28
N PHE A 3 -53.39 11.39 -4.62
CA PHE A 3 -53.01 11.61 -3.21
C PHE A 3 -51.62 10.94 -3.02
N LEU A 4 -50.65 11.45 -2.28
CA LEU A 4 -50.25 12.81 -1.89
C LEU A 4 -48.82 12.65 -1.37
N GLY A 5 -47.95 13.62 -1.64
CA GLY A 5 -46.55 13.59 -1.21
C GLY A 5 -46.42 13.81 0.29
N GLY A 6 -45.56 13.02 0.94
CA GLY A 6 -45.12 13.25 2.30
C GLY A 6 -43.81 14.04 2.31
N VAL A 7 -43.90 15.32 2.68
CA VAL A 7 -42.74 16.15 3.03
C VAL A 7 -42.36 15.79 4.46
N PHE A 8 -41.19 15.16 4.64
CA PHE A 8 -40.60 14.99 5.98
C PHE A 8 -39.90 16.28 6.37
N LEU A 9 -40.59 17.09 7.19
CA LEU A 9 -40.04 18.25 7.86
C LEU A 9 -39.25 17.77 9.09
N PHE A 10 -37.92 17.74 9.01
CA PHE A 10 -37.07 17.58 10.21
C PHE A 10 -37.02 18.91 10.96
N ILE A 11 -37.84 19.05 11.99
CA ILE A 11 -37.73 20.14 12.96
C ILE A 11 -36.67 19.72 13.98
N PHE A 12 -35.47 20.32 13.92
CA PHE A 12 -34.55 20.30 15.06
C PHE A 12 -34.91 21.45 16.00
N LEU A 13 -35.59 21.12 17.11
CA LEU A 13 -35.68 22.01 18.27
C LEU A 13 -34.37 21.87 19.05
N ALA A 14 -33.49 22.86 18.94
CA ALA A 14 -32.33 22.99 19.82
C ALA A 14 -32.63 24.08 20.85
N SER A 15 -32.62 23.70 22.13
CA SER A 15 -32.84 24.58 23.26
C SER A 15 -31.77 25.68 23.33
N CYS A 16 -32.21 26.92 23.49
CA CYS A 16 -31.35 28.03 23.83
C CYS A 16 -31.10 28.00 25.35
N GLN A 17 -29.96 27.46 25.80
CA GLN A 17 -29.41 27.77 27.13
C GLN A 17 -27.92 27.44 27.24
N SER A 18 -27.18 28.47 27.66
CA SER A 18 -25.76 28.56 28.03
C SER A 18 -24.73 28.44 26.89
N LYS A 19 -24.20 29.61 26.50
CA LYS A 19 -22.92 29.75 25.81
C LYS A 19 -21.82 29.25 26.75
N SER A 20 -21.50 27.97 26.72
CA SER A 20 -20.17 27.53 27.08
C SER A 20 -19.25 27.88 25.90
N ASN A 21 -18.22 28.68 26.16
CA ASN A 21 -17.09 28.83 25.25
C ASN A 21 -16.41 27.47 25.15
N LEU A 22 -16.91 26.61 24.25
CA LEU A 22 -16.13 25.52 23.70
C LEU A 22 -15.09 26.17 22.78
N GLU A 23 -13.97 26.60 23.38
CA GLU A 23 -12.72 26.69 22.64
C GLU A 23 -12.50 25.31 22.01
N ILE A 24 -12.74 25.22 20.70
CA ILE A 24 -12.20 24.13 19.91
C ILE A 24 -10.69 24.35 19.99
N LYS A 25 -10.02 23.74 20.98
CA LYS A 25 -8.57 23.59 20.98
C LYS A 25 -8.24 22.87 19.69
N GLN A 26 -7.86 23.61 18.65
CA GLN A 26 -7.26 23.03 17.45
C GLN A 26 -6.03 22.27 17.95
N ILE A 27 -6.11 20.95 17.96
CA ILE A 27 -5.00 20.09 18.33
C ILE A 27 -3.93 20.28 17.26
N THR A 28 -2.93 21.09 17.57
CA THR A 28 -1.74 21.26 16.73
C THR A 28 -0.99 19.93 16.71
N SER A 29 -0.99 19.27 15.56
CA SER A 29 -0.32 17.98 15.42
C SER A 29 1.19 18.18 15.29
N PHE A 30 1.99 17.34 15.96
CA PHE A 30 3.43 17.35 15.82
C PHE A 30 3.92 15.98 15.35
N TYR A 31 4.50 15.96 14.16
CA TYR A 31 5.10 14.76 13.56
C TYR A 31 6.61 14.86 13.62
N SER A 32 7.28 13.72 13.74
CA SER A 32 8.74 13.63 13.64
C SER A 32 9.09 12.47 12.72
N THR A 33 10.14 12.65 11.92
CA THR A 33 10.65 11.60 11.03
C THR A 33 12.17 11.54 11.15
N PRO A 34 12.78 10.34 11.31
CA PRO A 34 14.21 10.19 11.50
C PRO A 34 14.93 10.41 10.16
N THR A 35 15.21 11.67 9.85
CA THR A 35 15.95 12.06 8.64
C THR A 35 17.19 12.87 8.97
N LYS A 36 18.09 12.99 7.99
CA LYS A 36 19.25 13.89 8.01
C LYS A 36 19.22 14.76 6.75
N ALA A 37 19.52 16.04 6.89
CA ALA A 37 19.64 16.93 5.74
C ALA A 37 20.85 16.49 4.90
N ILE A 38 20.69 16.49 3.58
CA ILE A 38 21.78 16.28 2.64
C ILE A 38 22.33 17.66 2.26
N PRO A 39 23.66 17.89 2.26
CA PRO A 39 24.26 19.08 1.65
C PRO A 39 23.96 19.13 0.15
N VAL A 40 23.77 20.33 -0.42
CA VAL A 40 23.37 20.51 -1.84
C VAL A 40 24.40 19.89 -2.80
N GLU A 41 25.68 19.93 -2.42
CA GLU A 41 26.82 19.38 -3.16
C GLU A 41 26.77 17.85 -3.22
N GLN A 42 26.05 17.22 -2.30
CA GLN A 42 25.87 15.76 -2.20
C GLN A 42 24.53 15.29 -2.79
N TYR A 43 23.73 16.19 -3.39
CA TYR A 43 22.47 15.78 -4.01
C TYR A 43 22.74 14.80 -5.16
N PRO A 44 22.02 13.66 -5.21
CA PRO A 44 22.12 12.77 -6.35
C PRO A 44 21.61 13.49 -7.61
N PHE A 45 22.00 12.98 -8.78
CA PHE A 45 21.38 13.44 -10.01
C PHE A 45 19.96 12.87 -10.12
N PHE A 46 18.97 13.71 -9.85
CA PHE A 46 17.56 13.35 -9.91
C PHE A 46 17.13 13.14 -11.36
N LYS A 47 16.70 11.93 -11.66
CA LYS A 47 16.08 11.58 -12.93
C LYS A 47 14.99 10.56 -12.69
N ASP A 48 13.99 10.60 -13.55
CA ASP A 48 12.86 9.68 -13.49
C ASP A 48 12.78 8.88 -14.80
N ASP A 49 12.92 7.56 -14.68
CA ASP A 49 12.85 6.61 -15.80
C ASP A 49 11.43 6.07 -16.03
N ILE A 50 10.42 6.63 -15.34
CA ILE A 50 9.01 6.23 -15.40
C ILE A 50 8.17 7.36 -16.03
N HIS A 51 7.03 7.02 -16.63
CA HIS A 51 6.13 7.98 -17.28
C HIS A 51 5.63 9.10 -16.33
N PHE A 52 5.74 10.37 -16.79
CA PHE A 52 5.22 11.54 -16.07
C PHE A 52 3.71 11.55 -15.89
N LYS A 53 2.94 10.89 -16.77
CA LYS A 53 1.48 10.77 -16.64
C LYS A 53 1.07 10.23 -15.26
N HIS A 54 1.72 9.16 -14.80
CA HIS A 54 1.44 8.57 -13.50
C HIS A 54 1.98 9.44 -12.35
N LEU A 55 3.12 10.11 -12.53
CA LEU A 55 3.64 11.04 -11.52
C LEU A 55 2.64 12.18 -11.25
N LYS A 56 2.18 12.84 -12.32
CA LYS A 56 1.14 13.87 -12.23
C LYS A 56 -0.14 13.34 -11.58
N THR A 57 -0.58 12.14 -11.97
CA THR A 57 -1.77 11.50 -11.37
C THR A 57 -1.61 11.30 -9.86
N ALA A 58 -0.44 10.83 -9.40
CA ALA A 58 -0.16 10.64 -7.99
C ALA A 58 -0.15 11.97 -7.22
N ILE A 59 0.49 12.99 -7.80
CA ILE A 59 0.53 14.34 -7.22
C ILE A 59 -0.89 14.91 -7.10
N PHE A 60 -1.69 14.88 -8.17
CA PHE A 60 -3.07 15.40 -8.13
C PHE A 60 -3.93 14.69 -7.08
N ARG A 61 -3.85 13.37 -7.00
CA ARG A 61 -4.58 12.59 -5.98
C ARG A 61 -4.20 13.02 -4.56
N GLN A 62 -2.91 13.26 -4.31
CA GLN A 62 -2.45 13.69 -2.99
C GLN A 62 -2.83 15.15 -2.68
N LEU A 63 -2.81 16.05 -3.67
CA LEU A 63 -3.30 17.43 -3.50
C LEU A 63 -4.79 17.46 -3.14
N VAL A 64 -5.63 16.65 -3.81
CA VAL A 64 -7.05 16.49 -3.43
C VAL A 64 -7.19 15.95 -2.00
N ARG A 65 -6.30 15.06 -1.56
CA ARG A 65 -6.30 14.57 -0.18
C ARG A 65 -5.98 15.68 0.82
N TYR A 66 -5.04 16.57 0.48
CA TYR A 66 -4.65 17.69 1.33
C TYR A 66 -5.77 18.71 1.54
N GLU A 67 -6.70 18.88 0.59
CA GLU A 67 -7.90 19.73 0.81
C GLU A 67 -8.83 19.19 1.90
N ARG A 68 -8.73 17.90 2.23
CA ARG A 68 -9.56 17.22 3.24
C ARG A 68 -8.76 16.76 4.45
N LYS A 69 -7.49 17.13 4.55
CA LYS A 69 -6.59 16.73 5.63
C LYS A 69 -6.34 17.93 6.54
N ASN A 70 -6.32 17.71 7.85
CA ASN A 70 -5.88 18.74 8.78
C ASN A 70 -4.37 18.96 8.59
N LEU A 71 -3.99 20.15 8.12
CA LEU A 71 -2.61 20.58 7.96
C LEU A 71 -2.19 21.60 9.03
N ASN A 72 -2.91 21.65 10.16
CA ASN A 72 -2.50 22.42 11.31
C ASN A 72 -1.42 21.66 12.08
N GLY A 73 -0.27 22.31 12.25
CA GLY A 73 0.85 21.79 13.01
C GLY A 73 2.10 21.61 12.17
N PHE A 74 3.00 20.75 12.65
CA PHE A 74 4.37 20.70 12.18
C PHE A 74 4.85 19.28 11.95
N ILE A 75 5.82 19.16 11.05
CA ILE A 75 6.65 17.98 10.86
C ILE A 75 8.12 18.34 11.05
N SER A 76 8.83 17.55 11.86
CA SER A 76 10.28 17.68 12.02
C SER A 76 11.03 16.83 11.00
N LEU A 77 11.89 17.46 10.20
CA LEU A 77 12.80 16.82 9.26
C LEU A 77 14.24 17.22 9.61
N GLY A 78 15.10 16.24 9.90
CA GLY A 78 16.46 16.48 10.39
C GLY A 78 16.53 17.40 11.62
N GLY A 79 15.54 17.29 12.51
CA GLY A 79 15.43 18.12 13.71
C GLY A 79 14.86 19.52 13.46
N LYS A 80 14.63 19.93 12.20
CA LYS A 80 14.03 21.23 11.87
C LYS A 80 12.52 21.12 11.70
N PRO A 81 11.71 21.93 12.40
CA PRO A 81 10.26 21.92 12.25
C PRO A 81 9.83 22.68 10.99
N TYR A 82 8.87 22.11 10.27
CA TYR A 82 8.21 22.71 9.10
C TYR A 82 6.70 22.66 9.28
N PRO A 83 5.94 23.72 8.93
CA PRO A 83 4.49 23.66 8.90
C PRO A 83 4.00 22.56 7.94
N LEU A 84 2.93 21.85 8.31
CA LEU A 84 2.35 20.84 7.42
C LEU A 84 1.77 21.44 6.13
N SER A 85 1.34 22.70 6.15
CA SER A 85 0.94 23.45 4.95
C SER A 85 2.07 23.51 3.91
N GLN A 86 3.32 23.63 4.36
CA GLN A 86 4.48 23.68 3.48
C GLN A 86 4.69 22.35 2.72
N VAL A 87 4.22 21.22 3.25
CA VAL A 87 4.29 19.94 2.53
C VAL A 87 3.34 19.94 1.32
N LYS A 88 2.17 20.59 1.43
CA LYS A 88 1.25 20.81 0.30
C LYS A 88 1.88 21.75 -0.72
N GLU A 89 2.39 22.90 -0.29
CA GLU A 89 3.03 23.90 -1.14
C GLU A 89 4.23 23.33 -1.91
N THR A 90 5.04 22.50 -1.24
CA THR A 90 6.16 21.76 -1.86
C THR A 90 5.67 20.87 -2.99
N LEU A 91 4.55 20.16 -2.79
CA LEU A 91 3.99 19.26 -3.80
C LEU A 91 3.39 20.02 -4.99
N GLU A 92 2.78 21.19 -4.75
CA GLU A 92 2.29 22.09 -5.81
C GLU A 92 3.44 22.68 -6.63
N SER A 93 4.52 23.11 -5.96
CA SER A 93 5.74 23.59 -6.62
C SER A 93 6.36 22.49 -7.49
N PHE A 94 6.46 21.27 -6.94
CA PHE A 94 7.01 20.13 -7.66
C PHE A 94 6.16 19.74 -8.88
N LEU A 95 4.83 19.85 -8.78
CA LEU A 95 3.94 19.64 -9.94
C LEU A 95 4.25 20.62 -11.07
N ARG A 96 4.44 21.90 -10.75
CA ARG A 96 4.80 22.92 -11.76
C ARG A 96 6.13 22.57 -12.43
N LEU A 97 7.13 22.17 -11.65
CA LEU A 97 8.42 21.72 -12.16
C LEU A 97 8.27 20.50 -13.09
N VAL A 98 7.50 19.48 -12.70
CA VAL A 98 7.24 18.29 -13.55
C VAL A 98 6.59 18.69 -14.88
N ILE A 99 5.60 19.59 -14.87
CA ILE A 99 4.92 20.07 -16.08
C ILE A 99 5.91 20.84 -16.97
N GLN A 100 6.76 21.68 -16.39
CA GLN A 100 7.79 22.42 -17.13
C GLN A 100 8.82 21.48 -17.77
N THR A 101 9.28 20.46 -17.04
CA THR A 101 10.21 19.45 -17.57
C THR A 101 9.59 18.63 -18.71
N GLU A 102 8.32 18.24 -18.58
CA GLU A 102 7.61 17.54 -19.66
C GLU A 102 7.49 18.42 -20.92
N LYS A 103 7.19 19.72 -20.77
CA LYS A 103 7.21 20.68 -21.88
C LYS A 103 8.61 20.86 -22.47
N CYS A 104 9.65 20.88 -21.62
CA CYS A 104 11.03 20.99 -22.07
C CYS A 104 11.42 19.83 -23.00
N PHE A 105 11.00 18.60 -22.68
CA PHE A 105 11.26 17.42 -23.54
C PHE A 105 10.63 17.50 -24.93
N GLN A 106 9.66 18.39 -25.14
CA GLN A 106 9.06 18.61 -26.47
C GLN A 106 9.94 19.52 -27.36
N LYS A 107 10.87 20.28 -26.76
CA LYS A 107 11.65 21.32 -27.44
C LYS A 107 13.17 21.08 -27.40
N TYR A 108 13.66 20.39 -26.38
CA TYR A 108 15.10 20.23 -26.13
C TYR A 108 15.46 18.77 -25.81
N GLU A 109 16.75 18.46 -25.90
CA GLU A 109 17.27 17.16 -25.52
C GLU A 109 17.01 16.82 -24.05
N LYS A 110 16.78 15.53 -23.77
CA LYS A 110 16.50 15.04 -22.41
C LYS A 110 17.57 15.44 -21.40
N LYS A 111 18.86 15.40 -21.79
CA LYS A 111 19.98 15.77 -20.91
C LYS A 111 19.86 17.22 -20.45
N THR A 112 19.59 18.15 -21.36
CA THR A 112 19.40 19.58 -21.07
C THR A 112 18.24 19.79 -20.09
N CYS A 113 17.10 19.16 -20.34
CA CYS A 113 15.93 19.30 -19.48
C CYS A 113 16.14 18.69 -18.09
N TRP A 114 16.85 17.56 -17.99
CA TRP A 114 17.21 16.99 -16.69
C TRP A 114 18.21 17.85 -15.93
N ASN A 115 19.17 18.47 -16.62
CA ASN A 115 20.09 19.42 -15.98
C ASN A 115 19.32 20.61 -15.39
N ALA A 116 18.39 21.19 -16.16
CA ALA A 116 17.54 22.29 -15.69
C ALA A 116 16.65 21.87 -14.50
N PHE A 117 16.07 20.67 -14.55
CA PHE A 117 15.30 20.11 -13.43
C PHE A 117 16.12 19.96 -12.16
N ASN A 118 17.37 19.49 -12.27
CA ASN A 118 18.26 19.34 -11.12
C ASN A 118 18.72 20.68 -10.57
N GLU A 119 18.93 21.68 -11.42
CA GLU A 119 19.27 23.03 -10.98
C GLU A 119 18.15 23.64 -10.14
N GLU A 120 16.91 23.53 -10.61
CA GLU A 120 15.73 23.96 -9.86
C GLU A 120 15.62 23.26 -8.50
N LEU A 121 15.87 21.95 -8.45
CA LEU A 121 15.87 21.20 -7.18
C LEU A 121 16.95 21.68 -6.22
N ARG A 122 18.18 21.97 -6.70
CA ARG A 122 19.27 22.45 -5.85
C ARG A 122 19.01 23.84 -5.28
N GLN A 123 18.38 24.71 -6.06
CA GLN A 123 18.13 26.09 -5.67
C GLN A 123 16.94 26.23 -4.72
N ASN A 124 15.87 25.44 -4.94
CA ASN A 124 14.57 25.70 -4.32
C ASN A 124 14.05 24.58 -3.41
N TYR A 125 14.77 23.46 -3.27
CA TYR A 125 14.36 22.33 -2.45
C TYR A 125 15.43 21.92 -1.46
N VAL A 126 15.01 21.53 -0.26
CA VAL A 126 15.88 20.91 0.74
C VAL A 126 15.61 19.40 0.75
N VAL A 127 16.67 18.62 0.51
CA VAL A 127 16.59 17.16 0.44
C VAL A 127 17.05 16.54 1.75
N TYR A 128 16.27 15.56 2.20
CA TYR A 128 16.54 14.77 3.40
C TYR A 128 16.69 13.30 3.02
N ALA A 129 17.67 12.63 3.62
CA ALA A 129 17.81 11.18 3.59
C ALA A 129 17.28 10.56 4.89
N PRO A 130 16.82 9.30 4.89
CA PRO A 130 16.64 8.55 6.12
C PRO A 130 17.90 8.59 7.00
N LYS A 131 17.72 8.81 8.30
CA LYS A 131 18.79 8.66 9.28
C LYS A 131 18.83 7.19 9.68
N LEU A 132 19.68 6.41 9.03
CA LEU A 132 19.88 5.00 9.34
C LEU A 132 20.66 4.90 10.66
N GLU A 133 20.20 4.04 11.55
CA GLU A 133 20.93 3.65 12.76
C GLU A 133 21.73 2.38 12.45
N VAL A 134 23.06 2.46 12.56
CA VAL A 134 23.97 1.34 12.33
C VAL A 134 23.57 0.17 13.24
N GLY A 135 23.39 -1.01 12.65
CA GLY A 135 23.01 -2.22 13.37
C GLY A 135 21.52 -2.35 13.68
N ASP A 136 20.66 -1.40 13.29
CA ASP A 136 19.22 -1.57 13.40
C ASP A 136 18.73 -2.62 12.36
N PRO A 137 18.15 -3.75 12.81
CA PRO A 137 17.72 -4.81 11.91
C PRO A 137 16.59 -4.39 10.95
N ARG A 138 15.97 -3.21 11.12
CA ARG A 138 14.91 -2.67 10.26
C ARG A 138 15.43 -1.95 9.02
N PHE A 139 16.64 -1.39 9.09
CA PHE A 139 17.15 -0.47 8.06
C PHE A 139 17.94 -1.16 6.94
N GLY A 140 18.48 -2.36 7.18
CA GLY A 140 19.41 -3.01 6.26
C GLY A 140 20.86 -2.69 6.63
N GLU A 141 21.77 -2.75 5.65
CA GLU A 141 23.17 -2.37 5.84
C GLU A 141 23.33 -0.85 5.95
N GLU A 142 24.50 -0.36 6.40
CA GLU A 142 24.74 1.04 6.79
C GLU A 142 24.43 2.09 5.69
N GLU A 143 24.45 1.69 4.41
CA GLU A 143 24.28 2.58 3.26
C GLU A 143 23.07 2.23 2.36
N GLU A 144 22.41 1.09 2.57
CA GLU A 144 21.33 0.62 1.70
C GLU A 144 20.06 0.28 2.49
N THR A 145 18.96 0.98 2.16
CA THR A 145 17.63 0.65 2.71
C THR A 145 16.98 -0.50 1.93
N PHE A 146 16.47 -1.50 2.64
CA PHE A 146 15.72 -2.60 2.02
C PHE A 146 14.44 -2.09 1.33
N PHE A 147 14.33 -2.32 0.02
CA PHE A 147 13.20 -1.90 -0.80
C PHE A 147 12.50 -3.12 -1.41
N THR A 148 11.16 -3.19 -1.28
CA THR A 148 10.34 -4.28 -1.84
C THR A 148 9.20 -3.73 -2.69
N GLY A 149 8.69 -4.57 -3.59
CA GLY A 149 7.51 -4.29 -4.39
C GLY A 149 6.28 -5.03 -3.85
N TYR A 150 5.12 -4.42 -4.02
CA TYR A 150 3.80 -4.97 -3.71
C TYR A 150 2.88 -4.65 -4.89
N TYR A 151 1.75 -5.35 -5.01
CA TYR A 151 0.88 -5.27 -6.20
C TYR A 151 -0.60 -5.47 -5.82
N THR A 152 -1.49 -5.37 -6.80
CA THR A 152 -2.92 -5.65 -6.59
C THR A 152 -3.23 -7.01 -7.20
N PRO A 153 -3.26 -8.10 -6.41
CA PRO A 153 -3.48 -9.45 -6.92
C PRO A 153 -4.85 -9.57 -7.58
N LEU A 154 -4.90 -10.30 -8.69
CA LEU A 154 -6.13 -10.69 -9.39
C LEU A 154 -6.34 -12.19 -9.19
N LEU A 155 -7.33 -12.55 -8.40
CA LEU A 155 -7.70 -13.94 -8.15
C LEU A 155 -8.82 -14.36 -9.10
N GLU A 156 -8.79 -15.60 -9.55
CA GLU A 156 -9.97 -16.25 -10.10
C GLU A 156 -10.81 -16.81 -8.95
N GLY A 157 -12.12 -16.58 -8.98
CA GLY A 157 -13.01 -17.01 -7.92
C GLY A 157 -14.42 -17.35 -8.35
N SER A 158 -15.19 -17.81 -7.37
CA SER A 158 -16.61 -18.17 -7.48
C SER A 158 -17.42 -17.50 -6.37
N ILE A 159 -18.70 -17.22 -6.62
CA ILE A 159 -19.66 -16.81 -5.58
C ILE A 159 -20.06 -18.00 -4.69
N LYS A 160 -20.02 -19.23 -5.22
CA LYS A 160 -20.42 -20.45 -4.52
C LYS A 160 -19.23 -21.39 -4.30
N PRO A 161 -19.16 -22.11 -3.18
CA PRO A 161 -18.11 -23.09 -2.95
C PRO A 161 -18.23 -24.25 -3.95
N SER A 162 -17.09 -24.78 -4.38
CA SER A 162 -17.03 -26.01 -5.18
C SER A 162 -15.71 -26.74 -4.93
N LYS A 163 -15.53 -27.92 -5.57
CA LYS A 163 -14.22 -28.60 -5.56
C LYS A 163 -13.11 -27.77 -6.20
N GLU A 164 -13.46 -26.92 -7.17
CA GLU A 164 -12.52 -26.03 -7.86
C GLU A 164 -12.24 -24.75 -7.07
N TYR A 165 -13.22 -24.24 -6.31
CA TYR A 165 -13.09 -23.06 -5.47
C TYR A 165 -13.40 -23.40 -4.00
N PRO A 166 -12.48 -24.06 -3.28
CA PRO A 166 -12.75 -24.53 -1.92
C PRO A 166 -12.42 -23.49 -0.83
N TYR A 167 -11.64 -22.44 -1.13
CA TYR A 167 -11.11 -21.52 -0.10
C TYR A 167 -11.90 -20.21 -0.05
N ALA A 168 -12.65 -19.97 1.01
CA ALA A 168 -13.47 -18.77 1.13
C ALA A 168 -12.64 -17.49 1.40
N ILE A 169 -13.06 -16.39 0.78
CA ILE A 169 -12.63 -15.02 1.07
C ILE A 169 -13.68 -14.41 1.99
N TYR A 170 -13.32 -14.00 3.21
CA TYR A 170 -14.29 -13.62 4.22
C TYR A 170 -14.45 -12.11 4.40
N LYS A 171 -15.70 -11.70 4.67
CA LYS A 171 -16.01 -10.39 5.25
C LYS A 171 -15.73 -10.37 6.74
N ARG A 172 -15.55 -9.17 7.30
CA ARG A 172 -15.27 -9.02 8.73
C ARG A 172 -16.48 -9.47 9.57
N PRO A 173 -16.30 -10.40 10.53
CA PRO A 173 -17.37 -10.77 11.45
C PRO A 173 -17.76 -9.61 12.37
N LEU A 174 -19.07 -9.40 12.57
CA LEU A 174 -19.59 -8.49 13.60
C LEU A 174 -19.37 -9.08 15.00
N ASP A 175 -19.53 -10.38 15.15
CA ASP A 175 -19.23 -11.14 16.36
C ASP A 175 -17.71 -11.10 16.67
N GLU A 176 -17.38 -10.68 17.88
CA GLU A 176 -15.99 -10.52 18.32
C GLU A 176 -15.26 -11.86 18.52
N ASN A 177 -15.96 -12.90 18.97
CA ASN A 177 -15.39 -14.24 19.16
C ASN A 177 -15.02 -14.86 17.81
N LEU A 178 -15.88 -14.69 16.79
CA LEU A 178 -15.56 -15.08 15.42
C LEU A 178 -14.38 -14.26 14.87
N ARG A 179 -14.35 -12.95 15.17
CA ARG A 179 -13.28 -12.07 14.68
C ARG A 179 -11.89 -12.44 15.24
N LYS A 180 -11.80 -13.02 16.43
CA LYS A 180 -10.51 -13.39 17.06
C LYS A 180 -9.96 -14.74 16.57
N LYS A 181 -10.70 -15.48 15.74
CA LYS A 181 -10.27 -16.79 15.23
C LYS A 181 -8.97 -16.69 14.45
N THR A 182 -8.10 -17.66 14.68
CA THR A 182 -6.79 -17.78 14.03
C THR A 182 -6.95 -18.27 12.59
N ARG A 183 -5.91 -18.06 11.78
CA ARG A 183 -5.83 -18.65 10.44
C ARG A 183 -6.06 -20.15 10.42
N GLN A 184 -5.50 -20.88 11.39
CA GLN A 184 -5.67 -22.33 11.48
C GLN A 184 -7.15 -22.71 11.65
N GLU A 185 -7.80 -22.07 12.61
CA GLU A 185 -9.22 -22.31 12.89
C GLU A 185 -10.11 -21.98 11.67
N ILE A 186 -9.78 -20.92 10.93
CA ILE A 186 -10.55 -20.45 9.78
C ILE A 186 -10.31 -21.33 8.54
N ASP A 187 -9.06 -21.50 8.12
CA ASP A 187 -8.70 -22.12 6.84
C ASP A 187 -8.76 -23.65 6.91
N PHE A 188 -8.49 -24.26 8.08
CA PHE A 188 -8.37 -25.72 8.22
C PHE A 188 -9.45 -26.34 9.09
N HIS A 189 -9.92 -25.65 10.15
CA HIS A 189 -10.93 -26.20 11.08
C HIS A 189 -12.35 -25.67 10.84
N ARG A 190 -12.55 -24.92 9.75
CA ARG A 190 -13.87 -24.46 9.28
C ARG A 190 -14.66 -23.64 10.31
N ALA A 191 -13.99 -22.81 11.11
CA ALA A 191 -14.63 -22.02 12.18
C ALA A 191 -15.77 -21.09 11.71
N PHE A 192 -15.83 -20.76 10.42
CA PHE A 192 -16.88 -19.90 9.83
C PHE A 192 -17.94 -20.66 9.04
N GLN A 193 -17.91 -21.99 9.03
CA GLN A 193 -18.92 -22.79 8.34
C GLN A 193 -20.33 -22.46 8.85
N GLY A 194 -21.21 -22.11 7.91
CA GLY A 194 -22.61 -21.77 8.20
C GLY A 194 -22.82 -20.40 8.85
N LYS A 195 -21.79 -19.53 8.88
CA LYS A 195 -21.89 -18.16 9.44
C LYS A 195 -22.23 -17.09 8.40
N ASN A 196 -22.30 -17.46 7.12
CA ASN A 196 -22.63 -16.55 6.01
C ASN A 196 -21.68 -15.33 5.97
N LEU A 197 -20.39 -15.62 6.02
CA LEU A 197 -19.30 -14.64 6.05
C LEU A 197 -18.52 -14.58 4.72
N GLU A 198 -18.75 -15.55 3.84
CA GLU A 198 -18.08 -15.71 2.57
C GLU A 198 -18.50 -14.60 1.59
N LEU A 199 -17.53 -13.93 1.00
CA LEU A 199 -17.73 -13.00 -0.12
C LEU A 199 -17.59 -13.74 -1.46
N PHE A 200 -16.53 -14.54 -1.57
CA PHE A 200 -16.16 -15.32 -2.74
C PHE A 200 -15.37 -16.55 -2.31
N PHE A 201 -15.01 -17.40 -3.25
CA PHE A 201 -14.17 -18.57 -3.06
C PHE A 201 -13.02 -18.55 -4.07
N SER A 202 -11.80 -18.76 -3.60
CA SER A 202 -10.56 -18.90 -4.38
C SER A 202 -10.27 -20.37 -4.65
N LYS A 203 -9.59 -20.62 -5.78
CA LYS A 203 -9.06 -21.94 -6.17
C LYS A 203 -7.81 -22.37 -5.40
N ASP A 204 -7.06 -21.40 -4.87
CA ASP A 204 -5.73 -21.62 -4.31
C ASP A 204 -5.59 -20.88 -2.96
N LEU A 205 -5.24 -21.64 -1.92
CA LEU A 205 -5.01 -21.12 -0.58
C LEU A 205 -3.79 -20.19 -0.54
N PHE A 206 -2.78 -20.45 -1.36
CA PHE A 206 -1.60 -19.59 -1.46
C PHE A 206 -1.94 -18.25 -2.13
N GLU A 207 -2.80 -18.23 -3.15
CA GLU A 207 -3.30 -16.96 -3.72
C GLU A 207 -4.16 -16.19 -2.72
N LEU A 208 -4.98 -16.89 -1.93
CA LEU A 208 -5.71 -16.27 -0.82
C LEU A 208 -4.76 -15.71 0.25
N TYR A 209 -3.68 -16.43 0.57
CA TYR A 209 -2.64 -15.93 1.46
C TYR A 209 -1.96 -14.67 0.89
N LEU A 210 -1.64 -14.64 -0.41
CA LEU A 210 -1.08 -13.44 -1.06
C LEU A 210 -2.07 -12.27 -1.03
N LEU A 211 -3.37 -12.50 -1.24
CA LEU A 211 -4.39 -11.47 -1.07
C LEU A 211 -4.35 -10.87 0.36
N HIS A 212 -4.16 -11.70 1.38
CA HIS A 212 -3.96 -11.22 2.76
C HIS A 212 -2.65 -10.45 2.95
N VAL A 213 -1.53 -10.89 2.33
CA VAL A 213 -0.23 -10.20 2.37
C VAL A 213 -0.35 -8.78 1.79
N GLU A 214 -1.01 -8.65 0.64
CA GLU A 214 -1.13 -7.40 -0.10
C GLU A 214 -2.20 -6.47 0.50
N GLY A 215 -3.12 -7.01 1.31
CA GLY A 215 -4.16 -6.25 2.01
C GLY A 215 -5.32 -5.79 1.13
N GLY A 216 -5.35 -6.18 -0.14
CA GLY A 216 -6.44 -5.87 -1.06
C GLY A 216 -6.13 -6.39 -2.45
N GLY A 217 -7.16 -6.51 -3.29
CA GLY A 217 -7.01 -7.12 -4.60
C GLY A 217 -8.25 -7.02 -5.44
N LYS A 218 -8.31 -7.85 -6.48
CA LYS A 218 -9.50 -8.12 -7.26
C LYS A 218 -9.79 -9.61 -7.26
N VAL A 219 -11.08 -9.94 -7.36
CA VAL A 219 -11.51 -11.29 -7.71
C VAL A 219 -12.34 -11.23 -8.99
N ARG A 220 -11.95 -12.05 -9.96
CA ARG A 220 -12.67 -12.25 -11.21
C ARG A 220 -13.57 -13.45 -11.08
N VAL A 221 -14.86 -13.23 -11.24
CA VAL A 221 -15.88 -14.28 -11.12
C VAL A 221 -16.62 -14.44 -12.44
N ARG A 222 -16.94 -15.69 -12.77
CA ARG A 222 -17.82 -16.00 -13.89
C ARG A 222 -19.29 -15.83 -13.50
N GLU A 223 -19.98 -14.91 -14.17
CA GLU A 223 -21.42 -14.70 -14.07
C GLU A 223 -22.06 -15.06 -15.41
N GLY A 224 -22.64 -16.26 -15.49
CA GLY A 224 -23.19 -16.81 -16.73
C GLY A 224 -22.13 -16.97 -17.83
N LYS A 225 -22.29 -16.20 -18.92
CA LYS A 225 -21.34 -16.18 -20.06
C LYS A 225 -20.25 -15.11 -19.93
N THR A 226 -20.30 -14.26 -18.91
CA THR A 226 -19.39 -13.12 -18.76
C THR A 226 -18.52 -13.27 -17.51
N PHE A 227 -17.38 -12.57 -17.49
CA PHE A 227 -16.56 -12.38 -16.30
C PHE A 227 -16.78 -10.99 -15.73
N LYS A 228 -16.80 -10.90 -14.40
CA LYS A 228 -16.89 -9.64 -13.67
C LYS A 228 -15.79 -9.56 -12.62
N ASP A 229 -15.13 -8.41 -12.56
CA ASP A 229 -14.10 -8.11 -11.57
C ASP A 229 -14.74 -7.36 -10.39
N TYR A 230 -14.44 -7.83 -9.18
CA TYR A 230 -14.83 -7.18 -7.93
C TYR A 230 -13.58 -6.71 -7.19
N TYR A 231 -13.58 -5.47 -6.71
CA TYR A 231 -12.53 -4.99 -5.83
C TYR A 231 -12.74 -5.50 -4.42
N LEU A 232 -11.67 -6.01 -3.81
CA LEU A 232 -11.61 -6.46 -2.43
C LEU A 232 -10.70 -5.51 -1.66
N SER A 233 -11.28 -4.71 -0.77
CA SER A 233 -10.56 -3.77 0.07
C SER A 233 -10.43 -4.30 1.50
N TYR A 234 -9.29 -4.04 2.15
CA TYR A 234 -9.08 -4.30 3.58
C TYR A 234 -10.23 -3.78 4.45
N ASP A 235 -10.70 -4.60 5.39
CA ASP A 235 -11.74 -4.24 6.35
C ASP A 235 -11.39 -4.57 7.81
N GLY A 236 -10.15 -5.01 8.06
CA GLY A 236 -9.65 -5.31 9.40
C GLY A 236 -8.87 -6.61 9.46
N THR A 237 -8.40 -6.95 10.66
CA THR A 237 -7.78 -8.24 10.96
C THR A 237 -8.41 -8.87 12.20
N ASN A 238 -8.00 -10.10 12.49
CA ASN A 238 -8.23 -10.74 13.79
C ASN A 238 -7.31 -10.22 14.91
N SER A 239 -6.55 -9.15 14.66
CA SER A 239 -5.59 -8.54 15.59
C SER A 239 -4.44 -9.45 16.07
N GLN A 240 -4.25 -10.62 15.44
CA GLN A 240 -3.11 -11.50 15.70
C GLN A 240 -1.86 -11.03 14.94
N PRO A 241 -0.65 -11.33 15.45
CA PRO A 241 0.60 -10.92 14.82
C PRO A 241 0.78 -11.56 13.45
N TRP A 242 1.21 -10.75 12.47
CA TRP A 242 1.55 -11.24 11.14
C TRP A 242 2.96 -11.84 11.14
N VAL A 243 3.08 -13.10 10.71
CA VAL A 243 4.36 -13.78 10.54
C VAL A 243 4.45 -14.29 9.11
N PHE A 244 5.50 -13.90 8.38
CA PHE A 244 5.71 -14.42 7.02
C PHE A 244 6.06 -15.90 7.09
N ILE A 245 5.27 -16.76 6.43
CA ILE A 245 5.48 -18.22 6.40
C ILE A 245 6.86 -18.57 5.84
N SER A 246 7.42 -17.73 4.95
CA SER A 246 8.77 -17.89 4.42
C SER A 246 9.86 -17.93 5.49
N LYS A 247 9.67 -17.27 6.65
CA LYS A 247 10.63 -17.32 7.77
C LYS A 247 10.69 -18.72 8.36
N TYR A 248 9.53 -19.31 8.62
CA TYR A 248 9.42 -20.69 9.11
C TYR A 248 9.99 -21.69 8.10
N MET A 249 9.57 -21.56 6.83
CA MET A 249 10.02 -22.47 5.77
C MET A 249 11.54 -22.43 5.58
N ARG A 250 12.18 -21.26 5.68
CA ARG A 250 13.65 -21.15 5.64
C ARG A 250 14.30 -21.76 6.89
N ALA A 251 13.79 -21.46 8.08
CA ALA A 251 14.33 -21.98 9.33
C ALA A 251 14.29 -23.52 9.39
N LYS A 252 13.29 -24.13 8.77
CA LYS A 252 13.15 -25.60 8.63
C LYS A 252 13.89 -26.18 7.43
N GLY A 253 14.64 -25.39 6.67
CA GLY A 253 15.37 -25.85 5.48
C GLY A 253 14.49 -26.26 4.29
N LEU A 254 13.21 -25.88 4.28
CA LEU A 254 12.24 -26.28 3.26
C LEU A 254 12.42 -25.54 1.94
N ILE A 255 12.86 -24.28 2.04
CA ILE A 255 13.15 -23.41 0.89
C ILE A 255 14.48 -22.69 1.10
N LYS A 256 15.22 -22.48 0.01
CA LYS A 256 16.51 -21.77 0.03
C LYS A 256 16.35 -20.25 0.20
N ASN A 257 15.30 -19.67 -0.39
CA ASN A 257 15.00 -18.24 -0.28
C ASN A 257 13.50 -18.02 -0.06
N GLY A 258 13.14 -16.83 0.43
CA GLY A 258 11.76 -16.48 0.76
C GLY A 258 10.91 -15.97 -0.40
N SER A 259 11.27 -16.20 -1.66
CA SER A 259 10.48 -15.71 -2.80
C SER A 259 9.09 -16.35 -2.85
N ILE A 260 8.12 -15.65 -3.44
CA ILE A 260 6.76 -16.15 -3.68
C ILE A 260 6.82 -17.47 -4.46
N TRP A 261 7.70 -17.55 -5.48
CA TRP A 261 7.86 -18.75 -6.30
C TRP A 261 8.37 -19.95 -5.49
N ALA A 262 9.42 -19.78 -4.68
CA ALA A 262 9.97 -20.87 -3.87
C ALA A 262 8.94 -21.40 -2.85
N GLN A 263 8.17 -20.51 -2.23
CA GLN A 263 7.08 -20.89 -1.32
C GLN A 263 5.98 -21.67 -2.05
N ARG A 264 5.52 -21.16 -3.20
CA ARG A 264 4.46 -21.78 -4.02
C ARG A 264 4.85 -23.17 -4.50
N GLU A 265 6.05 -23.30 -5.06
CA GLU A 265 6.56 -24.58 -5.56
C GLU A 265 6.68 -25.63 -4.46
N TYR A 266 7.13 -25.22 -3.26
CA TYR A 266 7.21 -26.13 -2.13
C TYR A 266 5.81 -26.60 -1.70
N LEU A 267 4.87 -25.67 -1.47
CA LEU A 267 3.51 -25.99 -1.02
C LEU A 267 2.73 -26.83 -2.04
N LYS A 268 2.99 -26.64 -3.33
CA LYS A 268 2.39 -27.46 -4.40
C LYS A 268 2.87 -28.92 -4.35
N LYS A 269 4.14 -29.15 -3.99
CA LYS A 269 4.73 -30.50 -3.88
C LYS A 269 4.44 -31.16 -2.52
N HIS A 270 4.11 -30.37 -1.51
CA HIS A 270 3.90 -30.82 -0.14
C HIS A 270 2.56 -30.30 0.43
N PRO A 271 1.41 -30.61 -0.20
CA PRO A 271 0.10 -30.13 0.25
C PRO A 271 -0.25 -30.61 1.66
N GLU A 272 0.27 -31.76 2.09
CA GLU A 272 0.12 -32.30 3.45
C GLU A 272 0.69 -31.39 4.54
N ARG A 273 1.62 -30.49 4.19
CA ARG A 273 2.24 -29.53 5.12
C ARG A 273 1.57 -28.16 5.12
N ALA A 274 0.49 -27.98 4.36
CA ALA A 274 -0.18 -26.68 4.23
C ALA A 274 -0.65 -26.16 5.60
N GLU A 275 -1.32 -26.99 6.39
CA GLU A 275 -1.80 -26.59 7.72
C GLU A 275 -0.65 -26.18 8.64
N GLU A 276 0.40 -27.00 8.72
CA GLU A 276 1.61 -26.71 9.50
C GLU A 276 2.19 -25.34 9.11
N ILE A 277 2.40 -25.10 7.81
CA ILE A 277 3.10 -23.91 7.32
C ILE A 277 2.24 -22.66 7.43
N PHE A 278 0.99 -22.70 6.98
CA PHE A 278 0.12 -21.52 7.02
C PHE A 278 -0.24 -21.13 8.45
N SER A 279 -0.40 -22.09 9.36
CA SER A 279 -0.75 -21.82 10.77
C SER A 279 0.37 -21.09 11.53
N THR A 280 1.59 -21.03 11.00
CA THR A 280 2.67 -20.18 11.57
C THR A 280 2.35 -18.69 11.49
N CYS A 281 1.42 -18.28 10.63
CA CYS A 281 0.86 -16.93 10.58
C CYS A 281 -0.56 -16.94 11.19
N PRO A 282 -0.72 -16.63 12.49
CA PRO A 282 -2.05 -16.64 13.11
C PRO A 282 -2.94 -15.49 12.62
N SER A 283 -2.36 -14.45 12.03
CA SER A 283 -3.07 -13.29 11.48
C SER A 283 -3.98 -13.64 10.31
N TYR A 284 -5.20 -13.09 10.34
CA TYR A 284 -6.19 -13.19 9.28
C TYR A 284 -6.67 -11.79 8.89
N VAL A 285 -6.82 -11.54 7.59
CA VAL A 285 -7.28 -10.25 7.05
C VAL A 285 -8.68 -10.44 6.49
N TYR A 286 -9.58 -9.52 6.82
CA TYR A 286 -10.95 -9.51 6.32
C TYR A 286 -11.12 -8.46 5.23
N PHE A 287 -12.06 -8.69 4.32
CA PHE A 287 -12.29 -7.80 3.18
C PHE A 287 -13.72 -7.29 3.12
N LYS A 288 -13.92 -6.28 2.29
CA LYS A 288 -15.23 -5.84 1.80
C LYS A 288 -15.15 -5.59 0.31
N ILE A 289 -16.31 -5.74 -0.35
CA ILE A 289 -16.45 -5.41 -1.76
C ILE A 289 -16.55 -3.88 -1.88
N THR A 290 -15.76 -3.29 -2.78
CA THR A 290 -15.81 -1.87 -3.11
C THR A 290 -16.03 -1.67 -4.61
N ASP A 291 -16.54 -0.50 -4.98
CA ASP A 291 -16.68 -0.05 -6.38
C ASP A 291 -15.40 0.61 -6.92
N HIS A 292 -14.43 0.88 -6.04
CA HIS A 292 -13.13 1.45 -6.36
C HIS A 292 -11.97 0.51 -5.96
N PRO A 293 -10.76 0.71 -6.54
CA PRO A 293 -9.55 -0.01 -6.11
C PRO A 293 -9.25 0.16 -4.61
N PRO A 294 -8.49 -0.77 -4.00
CA PRO A 294 -8.00 -0.62 -2.64
C PRO A 294 -7.28 0.71 -2.45
N LEU A 295 -7.58 1.38 -1.34
CA LEU A 295 -6.99 2.66 -0.98
C LEU A 295 -5.74 2.44 -0.14
N GLY A 296 -4.74 3.32 -0.29
CA GLY A 296 -3.60 3.37 0.64
C GLY A 296 -4.04 3.81 2.04
N SER A 297 -3.12 3.74 3.00
CA SER A 297 -3.39 4.08 4.41
C SER A 297 -3.83 5.53 4.64
N ASP A 298 -3.55 6.45 3.71
CA ASP A 298 -4.03 7.84 3.76
C ASP A 298 -5.42 8.03 3.09
N GLY A 299 -6.10 6.95 2.70
CA GLY A 299 -7.40 6.99 2.02
C GLY A 299 -7.34 7.43 0.57
N VAL A 300 -6.17 7.34 -0.06
CA VAL A 300 -5.92 7.77 -1.44
C VAL A 300 -5.72 6.55 -2.35
N PRO A 301 -6.34 6.51 -3.55
CA PRO A 301 -6.06 5.45 -4.51
C PRO A 301 -4.58 5.40 -4.89
N LEU A 302 -3.99 4.21 -4.80
CA LEU A 302 -2.60 3.99 -5.16
C LEU A 302 -2.41 4.22 -6.66
N THR A 303 -1.28 4.81 -7.02
CA THR A 303 -0.90 5.08 -8.40
C THR A 303 0.26 4.18 -8.77
N ASN A 304 0.09 3.39 -9.82
CA ASN A 304 1.07 2.38 -10.25
C ASN A 304 2.48 2.98 -10.34
N ARG A 305 3.45 2.34 -9.68
CA ARG A 305 4.86 2.75 -9.57
C ARG A 305 5.10 4.17 -9.02
N ARG A 306 4.10 4.79 -8.39
CA ARG A 306 4.14 6.18 -7.86
C ARG A 306 3.58 6.31 -6.45
N SER A 307 3.30 5.18 -5.79
CA SER A 307 2.85 5.12 -4.40
C SER A 307 3.75 4.19 -3.62
N LEU A 308 4.16 4.64 -2.43
CA LEU A 308 5.10 3.94 -1.55
C LEU A 308 4.42 3.70 -0.20
N ALA A 309 4.59 2.50 0.34
CA ALA A 309 4.26 2.20 1.73
C ALA A 309 5.50 2.47 2.62
N THR A 310 5.27 3.06 3.78
CA THR A 310 6.33 3.39 4.75
C THR A 310 5.93 2.95 6.15
N ASP A 311 6.91 2.67 7.00
CA ASP A 311 6.68 2.39 8.43
C ASP A 311 5.97 3.60 9.07
N SER A 312 4.75 3.39 9.59
CA SER A 312 3.95 4.46 10.20
C SER A 312 4.49 4.96 11.54
N LYS A 313 5.35 4.20 12.22
CA LYS A 313 6.00 4.65 13.45
C LYS A 313 7.13 5.64 13.15
N LEU A 314 7.85 5.42 12.06
CA LEU A 314 8.97 6.27 11.64
C LEU A 314 8.52 7.44 10.74
N TYR A 315 7.55 7.17 9.86
CA TYR A 315 6.99 8.13 8.89
C TYR A 315 5.48 8.29 9.15
N PRO A 316 5.08 8.93 10.27
CA PRO A 316 3.67 9.02 10.67
C PRO A 316 2.85 9.94 9.76
N PHE A 317 3.45 11.00 9.21
CA PHE A 317 2.78 11.85 8.24
C PHE A 317 2.85 11.24 6.84
N LYS A 318 1.69 11.08 6.19
CA LYS A 318 1.54 10.49 4.85
C LYS A 318 1.36 11.57 3.78
N GLY A 319 1.91 11.31 2.59
CA GLY A 319 1.81 12.19 1.43
C GLY A 319 3.06 13.00 1.08
N MET A 320 4.17 12.78 1.80
CA MET A 320 5.44 13.45 1.52
C MET A 320 5.98 13.07 0.14
N LEU A 321 6.55 14.05 -0.57
CA LEU A 321 7.32 13.79 -1.79
C LEU A 321 8.55 12.95 -1.43
N THR A 322 8.77 11.86 -2.15
CA THR A 322 9.87 10.93 -1.88
C THR A 322 10.54 10.54 -3.19
N PHE A 323 11.86 10.64 -3.22
CA PHE A 323 12.69 10.11 -4.30
C PHE A 323 13.25 8.75 -3.89
N VAL A 324 13.15 7.76 -4.78
CA VAL A 324 13.70 6.42 -4.57
C VAL A 324 14.64 6.11 -5.73
N GLN A 325 15.90 5.86 -5.41
CA GLN A 325 16.87 5.33 -6.35
C GLN A 325 17.08 3.85 -6.03
N THR A 326 16.70 2.99 -6.96
CA THR A 326 16.86 1.54 -6.82
C THR A 326 17.14 0.90 -8.17
N ARG A 327 17.52 -0.37 -8.17
CA ARG A 327 17.69 -1.17 -9.38
C ARG A 327 16.46 -2.05 -9.55
N ARG A 328 15.86 -2.03 -10.75
CA ARG A 328 14.76 -2.94 -11.05
C ARG A 328 15.27 -4.38 -10.96
N LEU A 329 14.56 -5.21 -10.21
CA LEU A 329 14.85 -6.64 -10.15
C LEU A 329 14.64 -7.24 -11.54
N ARG A 330 15.70 -7.85 -12.05
CA ARG A 330 15.66 -8.66 -13.27
C ARG A 330 15.20 -10.06 -12.90
N GLU A 331 14.47 -10.72 -13.81
CA GLU A 331 14.09 -12.11 -13.59
C GLU A 331 15.35 -12.96 -13.45
N SER A 332 15.73 -13.40 -12.24
CA SER A 332 16.70 -14.48 -12.12
C SER A 332 16.03 -15.78 -12.57
N TYR A 333 15.85 -15.93 -13.88
CA TYR A 333 15.28 -17.10 -14.50
C TYR A 333 16.37 -18.18 -14.50
N LYS A 334 16.16 -19.20 -13.67
CA LYS A 334 16.79 -20.54 -13.80
C LYS A 334 18.33 -20.61 -13.75
N GLY A 335 18.98 -19.96 -12.77
CA GLY A 335 20.34 -20.37 -12.36
C GLY A 335 21.41 -20.39 -13.45
N ARG A 336 21.25 -19.62 -14.53
CA ARG A 336 22.31 -19.32 -15.50
C ARG A 336 22.70 -17.86 -15.35
N LEU A 337 24.00 -17.63 -15.25
CA LEU A 337 24.62 -16.31 -15.32
C LEU A 337 24.47 -15.81 -16.77
N GLU A 338 23.30 -15.30 -17.13
CA GLU A 338 23.11 -14.55 -18.38
C GLU A 338 23.42 -13.07 -18.11
N ASP A 339 23.97 -12.37 -19.11
CA ASP A 339 24.27 -10.94 -19.06
C ASP A 339 23.06 -10.21 -18.47
N PRO A 340 23.20 -9.54 -17.31
CA PRO A 340 22.10 -8.85 -16.67
C PRO A 340 21.34 -7.98 -17.67
N ASN A 341 22.00 -7.33 -18.64
CA ASN A 341 21.35 -6.41 -19.57
C ASN A 341 20.42 -7.07 -20.59
N GLN A 342 20.46 -8.40 -20.72
CA GLN A 342 19.60 -9.18 -21.61
C GLN A 342 18.40 -9.80 -20.88
N VAL A 343 18.37 -9.70 -19.56
CA VAL A 343 17.31 -10.27 -18.73
C VAL A 343 16.13 -9.30 -18.62
N PRO A 344 14.90 -9.70 -19.02
CA PRO A 344 13.71 -8.89 -18.84
C PRO A 344 13.53 -8.45 -17.37
N TYR A 345 12.99 -7.25 -17.19
CA TYR A 345 12.58 -6.84 -15.85
C TYR A 345 11.47 -7.74 -15.34
N LYS A 346 11.55 -8.12 -14.07
CA LYS A 346 10.47 -8.87 -13.43
C LYS A 346 9.23 -7.99 -13.38
N GLU A 347 8.24 -8.33 -14.19
CA GLU A 347 6.92 -7.72 -14.09
C GLU A 347 6.19 -8.38 -12.94
N PHE A 348 6.04 -7.65 -11.84
CA PHE A 348 5.07 -8.00 -10.81
C PHE A 348 3.72 -7.52 -11.33
N SER A 349 2.99 -8.40 -12.03
CA SER A 349 1.61 -8.16 -12.48
C SER A 349 0.64 -8.34 -11.33
#